data_AF-A0A524L7Z5-F1
#
_entry.id   AF-A0A524L7Z5-F1
#
_cell.length_a   1.000
_cell.length_b   1.000
_cell.length_c   1.000
_cell.angle_alpha   90.00
_cell.angle_beta   90.00
_cell.angle_gamma   90.00
#
_symmetry.space_group_name_H-M   'P 1'
#
loop_
_entity.id
_entity.type
_entity.pdbx_description
1 polymer ?
#
loop_
_entity_poly.entity_id
_entity_poly.type
_entity_poly.pdbx_seq_one_letter_code
_entity_poly.pdbx_strand_id
1 'polypeptide(L)'
;MRPHDMPELKWMTLSVFIITLLLKFYLSPTDLLGLVITGVATGVFGLSLVLLLTNSSQPEVYWDKDRNLVTILRSWTVEVCSARILSSVPIGIDLSHSGEKVLQAMHTRFKNKTGGTLVFFIIRPKGNESTKIGFLVRRRGLRLWNGIQMVDRLAKQLVADTMILESSMRSAYPHLPVEIASFEEVLKTTAGGILTHAIA
;
A
#
# COMPACT_ATOMS: atom_id res chain seq x y z
N MET A 1 25.60 -10.49 4.56
CA MET A 1 25.18 -9.08 4.38
C MET A 1 24.43 -8.99 3.07
N ARG A 2 23.22 -8.41 3.05
CA ARG A 2 22.42 -8.39 1.82
C ARG A 2 22.94 -7.27 0.93
N PRO A 3 23.01 -7.46 -0.40
CA PRO A 3 23.45 -6.41 -1.33
C PRO A 3 22.56 -5.15 -1.32
N HIS A 4 21.43 -5.18 -0.61
CA HIS A 4 20.61 -4.00 -0.36
C HIS A 4 21.24 -2.99 0.61
N ASP A 5 22.11 -3.44 1.52
CA ASP A 5 22.57 -2.65 2.67
C ASP A 5 23.83 -1.81 2.39
N MET A 6 24.41 -1.90 1.18
CA MET A 6 25.63 -1.17 0.80
C MET A 6 25.38 -0.25 -0.40
N PRO A 7 24.75 0.92 -0.19
CA PRO A 7 24.50 1.87 -1.28
C PRO A 7 25.80 2.33 -1.96
N GLU A 8 26.89 2.46 -1.19
CA GLU A 8 28.22 2.88 -1.67
C GLU A 8 28.79 1.93 -2.74
N LEU A 9 28.63 0.61 -2.57
CA LEU A 9 29.13 -0.39 -3.51
C LEU A 9 28.40 -0.31 -4.87
N LYS A 10 27.11 0.03 -4.86
CA LYS A 10 26.28 0.18 -6.06
C LYS A 10 26.68 1.41 -6.86
N TRP A 11 26.92 2.53 -6.19
CA TRP A 11 27.39 3.75 -6.83
C TRP A 11 28.81 3.59 -7.36
N MET A 12 29.69 2.95 -6.59
CA MET A 12 31.08 2.67 -7.02
C MET A 12 31.13 1.80 -8.28
N THR A 13 30.33 0.72 -8.33
CA THR A 13 30.25 -0.15 -9.52
C THR A 13 29.68 0.57 -10.74
N LEU A 14 28.65 1.41 -10.57
CA LEU A 14 28.13 2.24 -11.65
C LEU A 14 29.18 3.22 -12.18
N SER A 15 29.93 3.88 -11.28
CA SER A 15 31.01 4.80 -11.65
C SER A 15 32.11 4.09 -12.44
N VAL A 16 32.49 2.87 -12.06
CA VAL A 16 33.48 2.07 -12.81
C VAL A 16 32.98 1.78 -14.22
N PHE A 17 31.72 1.36 -14.40
CA PHE A 17 31.15 1.11 -15.73
C PHE A 17 31.13 2.36 -16.62
N ILE A 18 30.72 3.51 -16.06
CA ILE A 18 30.69 4.79 -16.78
C ILE A 18 32.12 5.22 -17.18
N ILE A 19 33.08 5.11 -16.26
CA ILE A 19 34.48 5.46 -16.54
C ILE A 19 35.03 4.54 -17.63
N THR A 20 34.73 3.24 -17.59
CA THR A 20 35.18 2.27 -18.61
C THR A 20 34.59 2.59 -19.99
N LEU A 21 33.31 2.98 -20.04
CA LEU A 21 32.64 3.42 -21.27
C LEU A 21 33.31 4.68 -21.86
N LEU A 22 33.52 5.70 -21.03
CA LEU A 22 34.15 6.96 -21.44
C LEU A 22 35.60 6.74 -21.89
N LEU A 23 36.35 5.92 -21.17
CA LEU A 23 37.73 5.56 -21.53
C LEU A 23 37.77 4.83 -22.88
N LYS A 24 36.83 3.91 -23.13
CA LYS A 24 36.75 3.18 -24.39
C LYS A 24 36.36 4.08 -25.56
N PHE A 25 35.47 5.04 -25.34
CA PHE A 25 35.14 6.07 -26.32
C PHE A 25 36.35 6.95 -26.68
N TYR A 26 37.18 7.28 -25.68
CA TYR A 26 38.36 8.12 -25.88
C TYR A 26 39.52 7.39 -26.57
N LEU A 27 39.81 6.15 -26.18
CA LEU A 27 40.98 5.41 -26.67
C LEU A 27 40.76 4.73 -28.03
N SER A 28 39.55 4.26 -28.33
CA SER A 28 39.27 3.46 -29.53
C SER A 28 37.89 3.79 -30.12
N PRO A 29 37.70 5.01 -30.66
CA PRO A 29 36.39 5.45 -31.19
C PRO A 29 35.93 4.67 -32.42
N THR A 30 36.84 3.96 -33.12
CA THR A 30 36.55 3.17 -34.31
C THR A 30 36.10 1.73 -34.02
N ASP A 31 36.25 1.25 -32.78
CA ASP A 31 35.76 -0.07 -32.34
C ASP A 31 34.27 -0.03 -32.00
N LEU A 32 33.44 0.01 -33.06
CA LEU A 32 31.98 0.09 -32.94
C LEU A 32 31.38 -1.08 -32.16
N LEU A 33 31.89 -2.31 -32.33
CA LEU A 33 31.42 -3.49 -31.60
C LEU A 33 31.70 -3.38 -30.10
N GLY A 34 32.91 -2.97 -29.75
CA GLY A 34 33.29 -2.78 -28.36
C GLY A 34 32.54 -1.67 -27.65
N LEU A 35 32.18 -0.58 -28.36
CA LEU A 35 31.35 0.50 -27.84
C LEU A 35 29.90 0.07 -27.62
N VAL A 36 29.32 -0.70 -28.54
CA VAL A 36 27.95 -1.21 -28.38
C VAL A 36 27.85 -2.16 -27.18
N ILE A 37 28.78 -3.10 -27.02
CA ILE A 37 28.77 -4.06 -25.90
C ILE A 37 28.89 -3.34 -24.56
N THR A 38 29.83 -2.39 -24.44
CA THR A 38 30.03 -1.62 -23.20
C THR A 38 28.89 -0.65 -22.91
N GLY A 39 28.29 -0.06 -23.95
CA GLY A 39 27.09 0.78 -23.85
C GLY A 39 25.89 -0.01 -23.34
N VAL A 40 25.62 -1.17 -23.93
CA VAL A 40 24.52 -2.06 -23.50
C VAL A 40 24.76 -2.56 -22.09
N ALA A 41 25.98 -2.98 -21.74
CA ALA A 41 26.31 -3.43 -20.39
C ALA A 41 26.06 -2.33 -19.34
N THR A 42 26.50 -1.11 -19.62
CA THR A 42 26.27 0.05 -18.74
C THR A 42 24.78 0.38 -18.63
N GLY A 43 24.03 0.32 -19.75
CA GLY A 43 22.58 0.57 -19.77
C GLY A 43 21.78 -0.46 -18.97
N VAL A 44 22.07 -1.75 -19.16
CA VAL A 44 21.44 -2.84 -18.40
C VAL A 44 21.78 -2.75 -16.92
N PHE A 45 23.04 -2.43 -16.58
CA PHE A 45 23.46 -2.24 -15.21
C PHE A 45 22.72 -1.05 -14.56
N GLY A 46 22.65 0.09 -15.24
CA GLY A 46 21.90 1.27 -14.78
C GLY A 46 20.42 0.96 -14.57
N LEU A 47 19.77 0.27 -15.51
CA LEU A 47 18.38 -0.16 -15.38
C LEU A 47 18.19 -1.10 -14.18
N SER A 48 19.07 -2.09 -14.02
CA SER A 48 19.02 -3.01 -12.88
C SER A 48 19.21 -2.29 -11.55
N LEU A 49 20.06 -1.26 -11.49
CA LEU A 49 20.31 -0.47 -10.28
C LEU A 49 19.10 0.40 -9.93
N VAL A 50 18.46 1.02 -10.91
CA VAL A 50 17.18 1.74 -10.71
C VAL A 50 16.11 0.81 -10.18
N LEU A 51 15.96 -0.38 -10.77
CA LEU A 51 15.02 -1.40 -10.29
C LEU A 51 15.37 -1.85 -8.88
N LEU A 52 16.64 -2.03 -8.55
CA LEU A 52 17.08 -2.50 -7.24
C LEU A 52 16.92 -1.45 -6.14
N LEU A 53 17.14 -0.17 -6.46
CA LEU A 53 16.86 0.95 -5.53
C LEU A 53 15.36 1.15 -5.33
N THR A 54 14.56 0.97 -6.39
CA THR A 54 13.11 1.13 -6.29
C THR A 54 12.40 -0.09 -5.69
N ASN A 55 12.97 -1.30 -5.76
CA ASN A 55 12.32 -2.52 -5.23
C ASN A 55 12.60 -2.80 -3.73
N SER A 56 13.34 -1.91 -3.05
CA SER A 56 13.88 -2.18 -1.70
C SER A 56 13.16 -1.50 -0.53
N SER A 57 12.09 -0.74 -0.76
CA SER A 57 11.43 -0.04 0.35
C SER A 57 10.52 -1.01 1.10
N GLN A 58 10.83 -1.23 2.39
CA GLN A 58 9.79 -1.64 3.32
C GLN A 58 8.65 -0.59 3.23
N PRO A 59 7.38 -1.02 3.26
CA PRO A 59 6.28 -0.08 3.18
C PRO A 59 6.31 0.85 4.39
N GLU A 60 6.30 2.16 4.16
CA GLU A 60 6.17 3.14 5.24
C GLU A 60 4.69 3.27 5.58
N VAL A 61 4.36 3.23 6.88
CA VAL A 61 2.98 3.32 7.35
C VAL A 61 2.82 4.59 8.19
N TYR A 62 1.89 5.43 7.80
CA TYR A 62 1.54 6.66 8.51
C TYR A 62 0.10 6.60 8.99
N TRP A 63 -0.16 7.17 10.16
CA TRP A 63 -1.49 7.26 10.75
C TRP A 63 -1.88 8.72 10.97
N ASP A 64 -3.00 9.11 10.37
CA ASP A 64 -3.66 10.38 10.64
C ASP A 64 -4.73 10.16 11.71
N LYS A 65 -4.47 10.64 12.93
CA LYS A 65 -5.37 10.52 14.09
C LYS A 65 -6.65 11.33 13.91
N ASP A 66 -6.58 12.49 13.25
CA ASP A 66 -7.73 13.40 13.13
C ASP A 66 -8.76 12.83 12.16
N ARG A 67 -8.27 12.18 11.08
CA ARG A 67 -9.13 11.58 10.04
C ARG A 67 -9.35 10.07 10.22
N ASN A 68 -8.65 9.43 11.16
CA ASN A 68 -8.62 7.97 11.35
C ASN A 68 -8.32 7.20 10.05
N LEU A 69 -7.23 7.62 9.38
CA LEU A 69 -6.78 7.06 8.11
C LEU A 69 -5.37 6.47 8.26
N VAL A 70 -5.18 5.24 7.76
CA VAL A 70 -3.84 4.67 7.56
C VAL A 70 -3.42 4.95 6.13
N THR A 71 -2.22 5.49 5.95
CA THR A 71 -1.55 5.58 4.65
C THR A 71 -0.39 4.60 4.61
N ILE A 72 -0.34 3.77 3.56
CA ILE A 72 0.74 2.82 3.30
C ILE A 72 1.43 3.26 2.03
N LEU A 73 2.67 3.73 2.16
CA LEU A 73 3.51 4.12 1.04
C LEU A 73 4.41 2.95 0.65
N ARG A 74 4.21 2.45 -0.56
CA ARG A 74 5.13 1.51 -1.22
C ARG A 74 5.97 2.29 -2.25
N SER A 75 6.95 1.63 -2.85
CA SER A 75 7.83 2.24 -3.86
C SER A 75 7.07 2.88 -5.02
N TRP A 76 6.06 2.19 -5.55
CA TRP A 76 5.33 2.60 -6.75
C TRP A 76 3.87 2.93 -6.51
N THR A 77 3.35 2.64 -5.31
CA THR A 77 1.93 2.81 -5.02
C THR A 77 1.70 3.36 -3.64
N VAL A 78 0.66 4.17 -3.52
CA VAL A 78 0.12 4.69 -2.27
C VAL A 78 -1.21 4.00 -2.04
N GLU A 79 -1.43 3.51 -0.82
CA GLU A 79 -2.71 3.01 -0.36
C GLU A 79 -3.17 3.86 0.83
N VAL A 80 -4.41 4.33 0.80
CA VAL A 80 -5.06 4.95 1.97
C VAL A 80 -6.21 4.05 2.38
N CYS A 81 -6.24 3.69 3.67
CA CYS A 81 -7.14 2.72 4.25
C CYS A 81 -7.86 3.31 5.46
N SER A 82 -9.10 2.91 5.66
CA SER A 82 -9.84 3.14 6.91
C SER A 82 -10.86 2.03 7.07
N ALA A 83 -11.18 1.69 8.31
CA ALA A 83 -12.10 0.61 8.60
C ALA A 83 -13.17 1.02 9.61
N ARG A 84 -14.28 0.29 9.54
CA ARG A 84 -15.40 0.38 10.48
C ARG A 84 -15.70 -1.03 10.98
N ILE A 85 -15.99 -1.13 12.27
CA ILE A 85 -16.16 -2.39 12.98
C ILE A 85 -17.54 -2.39 13.63
N LEU A 86 -18.25 -3.51 13.53
CA LEU A 86 -19.38 -3.83 14.39
C LEU A 86 -18.81 -4.39 15.70
N SER A 87 -18.94 -3.61 16.77
CA SER A 87 -18.57 -4.08 18.10
C SER A 87 -19.60 -5.08 18.61
N SER A 88 -19.17 -6.04 19.43
CA SER A 88 -20.06 -6.96 20.16
C SER A 88 -20.91 -7.85 19.27
N VAL A 89 -20.34 -8.43 18.21
CA VAL A 89 -21.08 -9.39 17.36
C VAL A 89 -21.19 -10.74 18.09
N PRO A 90 -22.40 -11.25 18.37
CA PRO A 90 -22.59 -12.58 18.94
C PRO A 90 -22.04 -13.66 18.00
N ILE A 91 -21.43 -14.69 18.58
CA ILE A 91 -20.99 -15.86 17.82
C ILE A 91 -22.22 -16.52 17.20
N GLY A 92 -22.24 -16.63 15.87
CA GLY A 92 -23.33 -17.25 15.12
C GLY A 92 -24.36 -16.28 14.52
N ILE A 93 -24.17 -14.96 14.63
CA ILE A 93 -25.00 -14.02 13.87
C ILE A 93 -24.71 -14.17 12.36
N ASP A 94 -25.76 -14.30 11.56
CA ASP A 94 -25.64 -14.28 10.12
C ASP A 94 -25.47 -12.82 9.64
N LEU A 95 -24.28 -12.50 9.13
CA LEU A 95 -23.95 -11.18 8.58
C LEU A 95 -24.21 -11.07 7.08
N SER A 96 -24.75 -12.10 6.43
CA SER A 96 -24.92 -12.14 4.97
C SER A 96 -25.77 -10.97 4.46
N HIS A 97 -26.88 -10.68 5.15
CA HIS A 97 -27.77 -9.57 4.80
C HIS A 97 -27.09 -8.19 4.95
N SER A 98 -26.20 -8.02 5.93
CA SER A 98 -25.40 -6.80 6.05
C SER A 98 -24.29 -6.73 5.03
N GLY A 99 -23.66 -7.86 4.73
CA GLY A 99 -22.67 -7.97 3.67
C GLY A 99 -23.27 -7.48 2.36
N GLU A 100 -24.46 -7.95 2.01
CA GLU A 100 -25.14 -7.57 0.78
C GLU A 100 -25.43 -6.08 0.68
N LYS A 101 -26.04 -5.46 1.71
CA LYS A 101 -26.32 -4.02 1.72
C LYS A 101 -25.06 -3.16 1.62
N VAL A 102 -24.02 -3.51 2.38
CA VAL A 102 -22.74 -2.81 2.36
C VAL A 102 -22.07 -2.99 0.98
N LEU A 103 -22.06 -4.21 0.44
CA LEU A 103 -21.51 -4.50 -0.88
C LEU A 103 -22.25 -3.72 -1.97
N GLN A 104 -23.57 -3.62 -1.92
CA GLN A 104 -24.37 -2.88 -2.91
C GLN A 104 -24.07 -1.37 -2.86
N ALA A 105 -24.00 -0.79 -1.67
CA ALA A 105 -23.67 0.62 -1.48
C ALA A 105 -22.25 0.93 -1.99
N MET A 106 -21.28 0.10 -1.61
CA MET A 106 -19.88 0.29 -2.01
C MET A 106 -19.64 -0.03 -3.48
N HIS A 107 -20.33 -1.02 -4.06
CA HIS A 107 -20.29 -1.33 -5.48
C HIS A 107 -20.74 -0.13 -6.32
N THR A 108 -21.88 0.48 -5.94
CA THR A 108 -22.39 1.70 -6.61
C THR A 108 -21.35 2.82 -6.56
N ARG A 109 -20.67 2.97 -5.42
CA ARG A 109 -19.61 3.97 -5.24
C ARG A 109 -18.34 3.68 -6.05
N PHE A 110 -17.99 2.41 -6.26
CA PHE A 110 -16.76 2.00 -6.93
C PHE A 110 -16.92 1.80 -8.43
N LYS A 111 -18.13 1.59 -8.95
CA LYS A 111 -18.41 1.31 -10.36
C LYS A 111 -17.71 2.28 -11.34
N ASN A 112 -17.64 3.56 -10.98
CA ASN A 112 -17.05 4.61 -11.82
C ASN A 112 -15.70 5.14 -11.30
N LYS A 113 -15.09 4.50 -10.29
CA LYS A 113 -13.87 4.99 -9.65
C LYS A 113 -12.84 3.88 -9.51
N THR A 114 -11.69 4.04 -10.16
CA THR A 114 -10.58 3.08 -10.09
C THR A 114 -9.92 3.04 -8.71
N GLY A 115 -9.26 1.92 -8.41
CA GLY A 115 -8.44 1.75 -7.22
C GLY A 115 -9.18 1.60 -5.89
N GLY A 116 -10.53 1.51 -5.90
CA GLY A 116 -11.32 1.22 -4.71
C GLY A 116 -11.39 -0.27 -4.41
N THR A 117 -11.21 -0.66 -3.16
CA THR A 117 -11.40 -2.03 -2.69
C THR A 117 -12.13 -2.01 -1.37
N LEU A 118 -13.09 -2.92 -1.21
CA LEU A 118 -13.72 -3.23 0.07
C LEU A 118 -13.18 -4.58 0.53
N VAL A 119 -12.74 -4.65 1.78
CA VAL A 119 -12.25 -5.89 2.38
C VAL A 119 -13.10 -6.18 3.61
N PHE A 120 -13.83 -7.29 3.60
CA PHE A 120 -14.47 -7.80 4.80
C PHE A 120 -13.44 -8.52 5.66
N PHE A 121 -13.46 -8.29 6.97
CA PHE A 121 -12.51 -8.91 7.89
C PHE A 121 -13.15 -9.28 9.21
N ILE A 122 -12.59 -10.32 9.84
CA ILE A 122 -12.96 -10.80 11.17
C ILE A 122 -11.70 -10.83 12.02
N ILE A 123 -11.74 -10.12 13.13
CA ILE A 123 -10.69 -10.16 14.15
C ILE A 123 -11.21 -11.02 15.29
N ARG A 124 -10.62 -12.21 15.42
CA ARG A 124 -10.86 -13.09 16.57
C ARG A 124 -9.75 -12.82 17.61
N PRO A 125 -10.03 -12.08 18.69
CA PRO A 125 -9.04 -11.83 19.71
C PRO A 125 -8.68 -13.14 20.44
N LYS A 126 -7.45 -13.20 20.97
CA LYS A 126 -7.03 -14.30 21.86
C LYS A 126 -7.42 -13.92 23.29
N GLY A 127 -8.46 -14.54 23.84
CA GLY A 127 -8.91 -14.29 25.21
C GLY A 127 -10.42 -14.06 25.31
N ASN A 128 -10.86 -13.39 26.38
CA ASN A 128 -12.27 -13.15 26.71
C ASN A 128 -12.89 -11.90 26.02
N GLU A 129 -12.30 -11.45 24.92
CA GLU A 129 -12.80 -10.31 24.15
C GLU A 129 -13.81 -10.75 23.08
N SER A 130 -14.80 -9.90 22.79
CA SER A 130 -15.78 -10.17 21.75
C SER A 130 -15.13 -10.20 20.36
N THR A 131 -15.58 -11.11 19.49
CA THR A 131 -15.18 -11.11 18.09
C THR A 131 -15.58 -9.80 17.43
N LYS A 132 -14.63 -9.16 16.74
CA LYS A 132 -14.83 -7.90 16.03
C LYS A 132 -14.95 -8.20 14.55
N ILE A 133 -15.97 -7.66 13.90
CA ILE A 133 -16.22 -7.88 12.48
C ILE A 133 -16.35 -6.54 11.80
N GLY A 134 -15.73 -6.37 10.64
CA GLY A 134 -15.69 -5.07 10.02
C GLY A 134 -15.45 -5.11 8.52
N PHE A 135 -15.48 -3.91 7.97
CA PHE A 135 -15.17 -3.64 6.58
C PHE A 135 -14.08 -2.59 6.52
N LEU A 136 -13.06 -2.86 5.71
CA LEU A 136 -11.97 -1.96 5.41
C LEU A 136 -12.17 -1.42 4.00
N VAL A 137 -12.23 -0.10 3.88
CA VAL A 137 -12.17 0.59 2.60
C VAL A 137 -10.72 0.95 2.32
N ARG A 138 -10.27 0.60 1.11
CA ARG A 138 -8.95 0.96 0.61
C ARG A 138 -9.08 1.70 -0.72
N ARG A 139 -8.27 2.74 -0.87
CA ARG A 139 -8.04 3.42 -2.14
C ARG A 139 -6.56 3.34 -2.50
N ARG A 140 -6.24 2.81 -3.68
CA ARG A 140 -4.88 2.67 -4.21
C ARG A 140 -4.65 3.61 -5.39
N GLY A 141 -3.49 4.26 -5.42
CA GLY A 141 -3.02 5.08 -6.52
C GLY A 141 -1.53 4.85 -6.82
N LEU A 142 -1.09 5.27 -8.00
CA LEU A 142 0.33 5.25 -8.37
C LEU A 142 1.08 6.38 -7.65
N ARG A 143 2.23 6.04 -7.05
CA ARG A 143 3.16 6.98 -6.44
C ARG A 143 4.14 7.43 -7.52
N LEU A 144 3.73 8.46 -8.26
CA LEU A 144 4.63 9.21 -9.15
C LEU A 144 5.37 10.29 -8.33
N TRP A 145 6.05 11.23 -9.00
CA TRP A 145 6.80 12.32 -8.35
C TRP A 145 5.98 13.13 -7.32
N ASN A 146 4.64 13.19 -7.48
CA ASN A 146 3.72 13.93 -6.60
C ASN A 146 3.03 13.01 -5.56
N GLY A 147 3.80 12.19 -4.84
CA GLY A 147 3.27 11.25 -3.85
C GLY A 147 2.35 11.89 -2.80
N ILE A 148 2.71 13.06 -2.28
CA ILE A 148 1.95 13.77 -1.22
C ILE A 148 0.58 14.24 -1.74
N GLN A 149 0.54 14.84 -2.94
CA GLN A 149 -0.72 15.28 -3.54
C GLN A 149 -1.65 14.09 -3.83
N MET A 150 -1.07 12.96 -4.22
CA MET A 150 -1.83 11.73 -4.41
C MET A 150 -2.44 11.23 -3.10
N VAL A 151 -1.67 11.24 -1.99
CA VAL A 151 -2.19 10.89 -0.66
C VAL A 151 -3.36 11.79 -0.27
N ASP A 152 -3.24 13.12 -0.39
CA ASP A 152 -4.31 14.04 -0.01
C ASP A 152 -5.58 13.84 -0.87
N ARG A 153 -5.40 13.63 -2.19
CA ARG A 153 -6.52 13.31 -3.08
C ARG A 153 -7.21 12.01 -2.68
N LEU A 154 -6.44 10.95 -2.41
CA LEU A 154 -6.98 9.66 -1.99
C LEU A 154 -7.67 9.77 -0.62
N ALA A 155 -7.09 10.52 0.32
CA ALA A 155 -7.67 10.77 1.64
C ALA A 155 -9.03 11.48 1.53
N LYS A 156 -9.14 12.54 0.73
CA LYS A 156 -10.41 13.24 0.47
C LYS A 156 -11.49 12.31 -0.08
N GLN A 157 -11.13 11.42 -1.01
CA GLN A 157 -12.07 10.43 -1.55
C GLN A 157 -12.48 9.40 -0.51
N LEU A 158 -11.52 8.94 0.30
CA LEU A 158 -11.72 7.93 1.30
C LEU A 158 -12.63 8.40 2.44
N VAL A 159 -12.55 9.67 2.84
CA VAL A 159 -13.47 10.25 3.86
C VAL A 159 -14.94 10.13 3.41
N ALA A 160 -15.24 10.40 2.14
CA ALA A 160 -16.60 10.21 1.62
C ALA A 160 -16.98 8.73 1.57
N ASP A 161 -16.03 7.85 1.24
CA ASP A 161 -16.28 6.41 1.16
C ASP A 161 -16.49 5.80 2.56
N THR A 162 -15.81 6.28 3.60
CA THR A 162 -16.01 5.83 4.99
C THR A 162 -17.35 6.27 5.56
N MET A 163 -17.82 7.48 5.22
CA MET A 163 -19.17 7.93 5.59
C MET A 163 -20.26 7.03 4.97
N ILE A 164 -20.11 6.67 3.69
CA ILE A 164 -21.04 5.75 3.02
C ILE A 164 -20.98 4.37 3.68
N LEU A 165 -19.77 3.86 3.96
CA LEU A 165 -19.60 2.59 4.64
C LEU A 165 -20.31 2.59 6.00
N GLU A 166 -20.02 3.56 6.84
CA GLU A 166 -20.60 3.67 8.18
C GLU A 166 -22.13 3.77 8.14
N SER A 167 -22.68 4.59 7.23
CA SER A 167 -24.13 4.69 7.02
C SER A 167 -24.75 3.37 6.57
N SER A 168 -24.08 2.63 5.68
CA SER A 168 -24.58 1.35 5.19
C SER A 168 -24.54 0.26 6.28
N MET A 169 -23.50 0.25 7.11
CA MET A 169 -23.39 -0.66 8.25
C MET A 169 -24.45 -0.39 9.31
N ARG A 170 -24.68 0.89 9.67
CA ARG A 170 -25.73 1.28 10.61
C ARG A 170 -27.14 0.93 10.10
N SER A 171 -27.37 1.07 8.79
CA SER A 171 -28.63 0.68 8.16
C SER A 171 -28.84 -0.84 8.16
N ALA A 172 -27.75 -1.62 8.07
CA ALA A 172 -27.82 -3.06 8.08
C ALA A 172 -28.06 -3.64 9.49
N TYR A 173 -27.40 -3.09 10.52
CA TYR A 173 -27.62 -3.45 11.92
C TYR A 173 -27.79 -2.21 12.81
N PRO A 174 -29.02 -1.69 12.94
CA PRO A 174 -29.29 -0.51 13.77
C PRO A 174 -28.97 -0.70 15.26
N HIS A 175 -28.95 -1.95 15.74
CA HIS A 175 -28.77 -2.31 17.14
C HIS A 175 -27.31 -2.64 17.51
N LEU A 176 -26.40 -2.75 16.54
CA LEU A 176 -24.99 -2.98 16.81
C LEU A 176 -24.22 -1.67 16.70
N PRO A 177 -23.35 -1.33 17.67
CA PRO A 177 -22.54 -0.14 17.57
C PRO A 177 -21.53 -0.29 16.42
N VAL A 178 -21.46 0.74 15.57
CA VAL A 178 -20.45 0.87 14.52
C VAL A 178 -19.34 1.76 15.04
N GLU A 179 -18.18 1.17 15.29
CA GLU A 179 -16.98 1.82 15.82
C GLU A 179 -15.95 2.06 14.72
N ILE A 180 -15.09 3.06 14.95
CA ILE A 180 -13.94 3.33 14.11
C ILE A 180 -12.83 2.35 14.50
N ALA A 181 -12.26 1.67 13.52
CA ALA A 181 -11.15 0.74 13.77
C ALA A 181 -9.90 1.50 14.26
N SER A 182 -9.24 0.94 15.26
CA SER A 182 -7.94 1.41 15.72
C SER A 182 -6.84 1.15 14.69
N PHE A 183 -5.73 1.89 14.81
CA PHE A 183 -4.55 1.73 13.94
C PHE A 183 -4.08 0.27 13.85
N GLU A 184 -4.01 -0.43 14.99
CA GLU A 184 -3.59 -1.83 15.04
C GLU A 184 -4.55 -2.76 14.30
N GLU A 185 -5.85 -2.53 14.40
CA GLU A 185 -6.86 -3.36 13.74
C GLU A 185 -6.79 -3.18 12.22
N VAL A 186 -6.60 -1.94 11.75
CA VAL A 186 -6.40 -1.65 10.32
C VAL A 186 -5.12 -2.30 9.80
N LEU A 187 -4.03 -2.21 10.57
CA LEU A 187 -2.76 -2.85 10.23
C LEU A 187 -2.86 -4.37 10.19
N LYS A 188 -3.41 -5.00 11.23
CA LYS A 188 -3.63 -6.46 11.29
C LYS A 188 -4.44 -6.93 10.09
N THR A 189 -5.49 -6.19 9.73
CA THR A 189 -6.34 -6.50 8.59
C THR A 189 -5.58 -6.38 7.27
N THR A 190 -4.79 -5.32 7.11
CA THR A 190 -4.05 -5.07 5.86
C THR A 190 -2.88 -6.03 5.68
N ALA A 191 -2.28 -6.51 6.76
CA ALA A 191 -1.19 -7.48 6.75
C ALA A 191 -1.67 -8.95 6.70
N GLY A 192 -2.98 -9.20 6.60
CA GLY A 192 -3.52 -10.57 6.57
C GLY A 192 -3.40 -11.31 7.90
N GLY A 193 -3.36 -10.59 9.02
CA GLY A 193 -3.32 -11.16 10.38
C GLY A 193 -1.91 -11.40 10.93
N ILE A 194 -0.85 -11.20 10.15
CA ILE A 194 0.54 -11.31 10.60
C ILE A 194 1.08 -9.90 10.83
N LEU A 195 1.24 -9.52 12.10
CA LEU A 195 1.97 -8.30 12.45
C LEU A 195 3.46 -8.51 12.18
N THR A 196 3.93 -8.08 11.02
CA THR A 196 5.37 -7.90 10.83
C THR A 196 5.77 -6.61 11.55
N HIS A 197 6.54 -6.73 12.63
CA HIS A 197 7.16 -5.60 13.33
C HIS A 197 8.12 -4.87 12.40
N ALA A 198 7.59 -3.98 11.57
CA ALA A 198 8.32 -2.98 10.81
C ALA A 198 7.48 -1.70 10.91
N ILE A 199 7.45 -1.13 12.11
CA ILE A 199 6.94 0.21 12.38
C ILE A 199 8.20 1.05 12.55
N ALA A 200 8.42 1.99 11.62
CA ALA A 200 9.44 3.03 11.73
C ALA A 200 8.81 4.28 12.34
#